data_AF-A0A1G1ETC9-F1
#
_entry.id   AF-A0A1G1ETC9-F1
#
_cell.length_a   1.000
_cell.length_b   1.000
_cell.length_c   1.000
_cell.angle_alpha   90.00
_cell.angle_beta   90.00
_cell.angle_gamma   90.00
#
_symmetry.space_group_name_H-M   'P 1'
#
loop_
_entity.id
_entity.type
_entity.pdbx_description
1 polymer ?
#
loop_
_entity_poly.entity_id
_entity_poly.type
_entity_poly.pdbx_seq_one_letter_code
_entity_poly.pdbx_strand_id
1 'polypeptide(L)' 'MDSLKEKVKEIEREEIIKALKECNWVMARAARELDITERMIGYKIKKYGIRKEGERGIAVIEQMGETAKM' A
#
# COMPACT_ATOMS: atom_id res chain seq x y z
N MET A 1 -15.58 18.24 -1.64
CA MET A 1 -14.97 18.12 -2.98
C MET A 1 -13.58 17.58 -2.78
N ASP A 2 -13.34 16.32 -3.11
CA ASP A 2 -12.01 15.72 -2.97
C ASP A 2 -11.05 16.35 -3.95
N SER A 3 -9.86 16.70 -3.47
CA SER A 3 -8.80 17.22 -4.33
C SER A 3 -8.38 16.19 -5.37
N LEU A 4 -7.85 16.63 -6.52
CA LEU A 4 -7.28 15.73 -7.53
C LEU A 4 -6.26 14.76 -6.92
N LYS A 5 -5.49 15.23 -5.94
CA LYS A 5 -4.48 14.44 -5.22
C LYS A 5 -5.10 13.27 -4.46
N GLU A 6 -6.24 13.47 -3.79
CA GLU A 6 -6.91 12.37 -3.08
C GLU A 6 -7.53 11.36 -4.05
N LYS A 7 -8.12 11.82 -5.16
CA LYS A 7 -8.66 10.90 -6.18
C LYS A 7 -7.60 10.01 -6.81
N VAL A 8 -6.44 10.58 -7.16
CA VAL A 8 -5.32 9.81 -7.71
C VAL A 8 -4.81 8.78 -6.69
N LYS A 9 -4.75 9.15 -5.42
CA LYS A 9 -4.34 8.26 -4.32
C LYS A 9 -5.32 7.09 -4.14
N GLU A 10 -6.62 7.33 -4.23
CA GLU A 10 -7.63 6.27 -4.14
C GLU A 10 -7.54 5.30 -5.31
N ILE A 11 -7.50 5.80 -6.54
CA ILE A 11 -7.35 4.97 -7.74
C ILE A 11 -6.07 4.13 -7.65
N GLU A 12 -4.94 4.75 -7.29
CA GLU A 12 -3.67 4.04 -7.14
C GLU A 12 -3.75 2.94 -6.06
N ARG A 13 -4.40 3.22 -4.93
CA ARG A 13 -4.58 2.24 -3.86
C ARG A 13 -5.45 1.07 -4.33
N GLU A 14 -6.53 1.33 -5.06
CA GLU A 14 -7.44 0.31 -5.57
C GLU A 14 -6.76 -0.62 -6.59
N GLU A 15 -5.99 -0.07 -7.52
CA GLU A 15 -5.24 -0.85 -8.50
C GLU A 15 -4.17 -1.75 -7.83
N ILE A 16 -3.49 -1.26 -6.79
CA ILE A 16 -2.55 -2.07 -6.01
C ILE A 16 -3.26 -3.23 -5.32
N ILE A 17 -4.41 -2.98 -4.68
CA ILE A 17 -5.18 -4.03 -4.00
C ILE A 17 -5.66 -5.08 -5.01
N LYS A 18 -6.14 -4.64 -6.18
CA LYS A 18 -6.61 -5.54 -7.24
C LYS A 18 -5.48 -6.44 -7.74
N ALA A 19 -4.34 -5.86 -8.12
CA ALA A 19 -3.17 -6.63 -8.59
C ALA A 19 -2.65 -7.59 -7.52
N LEU A 20 -2.62 -7.18 -6.24
CA LEU A 20 -2.26 -8.07 -5.13
C LEU A 20 -3.24 -9.25 -5.02
N LYS A 21 -4.55 -9.03 -5.11
CA LYS A 21 -5.55 -10.12 -5.04
C LYS A 21 -5.38 -11.10 -6.21
N GLU A 22 -5.27 -10.61 -7.44
CA GLU A 22 -5.08 -11.42 -8.65
C GLU A 22 -3.76 -12.22 -8.61
N CYS A 23 -2.73 -11.68 -7.96
CA CYS A 23 -1.44 -12.31 -7.79
C CYS A 23 -1.29 -13.13 -6.49
N ASN A 24 -2.38 -13.49 -5.80
CA ASN A 24 -2.35 -14.21 -4.52
C ASN A 24 -1.44 -13.55 -3.46
N TRP A 25 -1.41 -12.22 -3.44
CA TRP A 25 -0.62 -11.38 -2.54
C TRP A 25 0.90 -11.50 -2.70
N VAL A 26 1.37 -12.00 -3.85
CA VAL A 26 2.80 -12.02 -4.20
C VAL A 26 3.23 -10.65 -4.74
N MET A 27 3.92 -9.85 -3.93
CA MET A 27 4.32 -8.46 -4.27
C MET A 27 5.10 -8.38 -5.58
N ALA A 28 6.09 -9.23 -5.80
CA ALA A 28 6.89 -9.27 -7.03
C ALA A 28 6.05 -9.56 -8.29
N ARG A 29 4.92 -10.27 -8.17
CA ARG A 29 4.01 -10.51 -9.30
C ARG A 29 3.10 -9.30 -9.55
N ALA A 30 2.52 -8.75 -8.48
CA ALA A 30 1.68 -7.56 -8.58
C ALA A 30 2.46 -6.33 -9.09
N ALA A 31 3.73 -6.18 -8.69
CA ALA A 31 4.59 -5.12 -9.20
C ALA A 31 4.81 -5.22 -10.71
N ARG A 32 5.05 -6.45 -11.21
CA ARG A 32 5.20 -6.71 -12.65
C ARG A 32 3.92 -6.44 -13.42
N GLU A 33 2.76 -6.80 -12.86
CA GLU A 33 1.44 -6.51 -13.46
C GLU A 33 1.18 -5.01 -13.60
N LEU A 34 1.61 -4.23 -12.60
CA LEU A 34 1.46 -2.78 -12.57
C LEU A 34 2.60 -2.02 -13.27
N ASP A 35 3.52 -2.72 -13.93
CA ASP A 35 4.72 -2.17 -14.58
C ASP A 35 5.57 -1.25 -13.66
N ILE A 36 5.75 -1.68 -12.41
CA ILE A 36 6.59 -0.99 -11.41
C ILE A 36 7.57 -1.95 -10.75
N THR A 37 8.52 -1.38 -10.01
CA THR A 37 9.46 -2.18 -9.22
C THR A 37 8.80 -2.70 -7.93
N GLU A 38 9.28 -3.84 -7.45
CA GLU A 38 8.84 -4.41 -6.16
C GLU A 38 9.09 -3.44 -4.98
N ARG A 39 10.16 -2.63 -5.04
CA ARG A 39 10.40 -1.56 -4.06
C ARG A 39 9.30 -0.50 -4.07
N MET A 40 8.83 -0.09 -5.24
CA MET A 40 7.78 0.92 -5.37
C MET A 40 6.44 0.42 -4.85
N ILE A 41 6.04 -0.81 -5.19
CA ILE A 41 4.79 -1.37 -4.66
C ILE A 41 4.87 -1.53 -3.14
N GLY A 42 6.01 -1.97 -2.59
CA GLY A 42 6.22 -2.09 -1.14
C GLY A 42 6.06 -0.76 -0.41
N TYR A 43 6.64 0.32 -0.95
CA TYR A 43 6.46 1.67 -0.40
C TYR A 43 4.99 2.10 -0.41
N LYS A 44 4.29 1.87 -1.53
CA LYS A 44 2.86 2.25 -1.66
C LYS A 44 1.96 1.42 -0.75
N ILE A 45 2.22 0.12 -0.59
CA ILE A 45 1.52 -0.76 0.36
C ILE A 45 1.62 -0.20 1.78
N LYS A 46 2.85 0.16 2.21
CA LYS A 46 3.07 0.78 3.53
C LYS A 46 2.35 2.13 3.64
N LYS A 47 2.54 3.00 2.64
CA LYS A 47 1.94 4.35 2.60
C LYS A 47 0.42 4.33 2.67
N TYR A 48 -0.23 3.33 2.05
CA TYR A 48 -1.68 3.20 1.96
C TYR A 48 -2.28 2.23 2.97
N GLY A 49 -1.46 1.63 3.85
CA GLY A 49 -1.92 0.69 4.86
C GLY A 49 -2.62 -0.53 4.26
N ILE A 50 -2.19 -1.00 3.09
CA ILE A 50 -2.80 -2.14 2.40
C ILE A 50 -2.40 -3.43 3.13
N ARG A 51 -3.39 -4.26 3.49
CA ARG A 51 -3.20 -5.52 4.23
C ARG A 51 -4.15 -6.58 3.71
N LYS A 52 -3.75 -7.85 3.80
CA LYS A 52 -4.63 -8.96 3.44
C LYS A 52 -5.73 -9.11 4.48
N GLU A 53 -6.95 -9.33 4.03
CA GLU A 53 -8.07 -9.64 4.92
C GLU A 53 -7.74 -10.93 5.70
N GLY A 54 -7.75 -10.82 7.04
CA GLY A 54 -7.30 -11.89 7.94
C GLY A 54 -5.95 -11.65 8.60
N GLU A 55 -5.12 -10.73 8.09
CA GLU A 55 -3.88 -10.28 8.76
C GLU A 55 -4.20 -9.21 9.82
N ARG A 56 -5.10 -9.52 10.76
CA ARG A 56 -5.23 -8.75 12.01
C ARG A 56 -4.18 -9.23 13.01
N GLY A 57 -2.92 -8.97 12.69
CA GLY A 57 -1.78 -9.19 13.57
C GLY A 57 -0.89 -7.97 13.58
N ILE A 58 -0.75 -7.33 14.74
CA ILE A 58 0.21 -6.26 15.04
C ILE A 58 -0.15 -4.89 14.43
N ALA A 59 -1.15 -4.20 15.01
CA ALA A 59 -1.48 -2.81 14.70
C ALA A 59 -1.16 -1.85 15.87
N VAL A 60 -0.12 -2.15 16.67
CA VAL A 60 0.18 -1.37 17.90
C VAL A 60 1.51 -0.60 17.86
N ILE A 61 2.34 -0.72 16.81
CA ILE A 61 3.76 -0.27 16.91
C ILE A 61 4.13 0.94 16.02
N GLU A 62 3.27 1.45 15.13
CA GLU A 62 3.68 2.53 14.20
C GLU A 62 3.37 3.97 14.66
N GLN A 63 2.79 4.20 15.85
CA GLN A 63 2.47 5.56 16.34
C GLN A 63 3.60 6.29 17.12
N MET A 64 4.81 5.74 17.26
CA MET A 64 5.89 6.37 18.07
C MET A 64 7.03 7.03 17.26
N GLY A 65 6.83 7.29 15.96
CA GLY A 65 7.90 7.83 15.09
C GLY A 65 7.94 9.35 14.91
N GLU A 66 6.92 10.10 15.30
CA GLU A 66 6.77 11.53 14.89
C GLU A 66 7.42 12.56 15.85
N THR A 67 8.09 12.16 16.93
CA THR A 67 8.69 13.12 17.90
C THR A 67 10.22 13.21 17.90
N ALA A 68 10.92 12.54 16.98
CA ALA A 68 12.40 12.57 16.94
C ALA A 68 12.98 13.49 15.84
N LYS A 69 12.36 14.67 15.64
CA LYS A 69 12.98 15.76 14.88
C LYS A 69 12.64 17.11 15.54
N MET A 70 13.24 17.33 16.70
CA MET A 70 13.52 18.64 17.26
C MET A 70 15.03 18.78 17.38
#